data_AF-A0A927A472-F1
#
_entry.id   AF-A0A927A472-F1
#
_cell.length_a   1.000
_cell.length_b   1.000
_cell.length_c   1.000
_cell.angle_alpha   90.00
_cell.angle_beta   90.00
_cell.angle_gamma   90.00
#
_symmetry.space_group_name_H-M   'P 1'
#
loop_
_entity.id
_entity.type
_entity.pdbx_description
1 polymer ?
#
loop_
_entity_poly.entity_id
_entity_poly.type
_entity_poly.pdbx_seq_one_letter_code
_entity_poly.pdbx_strand_id
1 'polypeptide(L)'
;MQEITEFNSKLTKQRRNSTILVGVLLTCGFSASIPMFNDSIKHTETLYCNVKSSCRGADIKRGVSYLVDKERRNQLFDNNITVLKILPPENDKAVVWGVASSLFLLTAYGVSKALTDHQEKAVHSQFKMLKIRALENDLIEQTHIDLFGFTKSNQAEITKQVIARQTSETIQAMKSDGELQLDHLNGTLQGELSLKQHQLQLSELDKETAKNQLETAEIKRKLDKLSGNTKTEDTTKSTPDNEQLKQSLINALKSHENSWLWYLVESFTPIIIHGKAGSYKSYTAAAIALLKHYLIDAKIESIADIDYDQNKNDAWKFLVPLEPNIYGQGIDWESYNDGYIAAIERSKHRTLKDNPIVSIWDELTNAKGKFDNAPNIGIPSIFRG
;
A
#
# COMPACT_ATOMS: atom_id res chain seq x y z
N MET A 1 -15.00 -24.81 -10.28
CA MET A 1 -14.04 -25.75 -10.92
C MET A 1 -14.01 -25.58 -12.44
N GLN A 2 -15.15 -25.55 -13.13
CA GLN A 2 -15.21 -25.36 -14.59
C GLN A 2 -14.55 -24.06 -15.09
N GLU A 3 -14.75 -22.93 -14.40
CA GLU A 3 -14.11 -21.65 -14.78
C GLU A 3 -12.58 -21.70 -14.69
N ILE A 4 -12.03 -22.40 -13.68
CA ILE A 4 -10.59 -22.56 -13.50
C ILE A 4 -10.02 -23.43 -14.63
N THR A 5 -10.72 -24.50 -15.00
CA THR A 5 -10.30 -25.36 -16.11
C THR A 5 -10.36 -24.66 -17.45
N GLU A 6 -11.38 -23.84 -17.70
CA GLU A 6 -11.51 -23.08 -18.94
C GLU A 6 -10.43 -22.00 -19.06
N PHE A 7 -10.16 -21.27 -17.96
CA PHE A 7 -9.09 -20.28 -17.91
C PHE A 7 -7.70 -20.92 -18.10
N ASN A 8 -7.43 -22.05 -17.46
CA ASN A 8 -6.18 -22.79 -17.66
C ASN A 8 -6.00 -23.27 -19.09
N SER A 9 -7.09 -23.70 -19.77
CA SER A 9 -7.04 -24.09 -21.18
C SER A 9 -6.66 -22.92 -22.09
N LYS A 10 -7.23 -21.72 -21.85
CA LYS A 10 -6.91 -20.48 -22.59
C LYS A 10 -5.46 -20.07 -22.38
N LEU A 11 -4.97 -20.09 -21.14
CA LEU A 11 -3.58 -19.80 -20.81
C LEU A 11 -2.60 -20.78 -21.48
N THR A 12 -2.92 -22.07 -21.48
CA THR A 12 -2.06 -23.09 -22.10
C THR A 12 -1.95 -22.87 -23.61
N LYS A 13 -3.06 -22.52 -24.27
CA LYS A 13 -3.08 -22.19 -25.69
C LYS A 13 -2.28 -20.92 -26.01
N GLN A 14 -2.43 -19.87 -25.21
CA GLN A 14 -1.65 -18.63 -25.36
C GLN A 14 -0.15 -18.85 -25.12
N ARG A 15 0.22 -19.64 -24.09
CA ARG A 15 1.62 -20.02 -23.83
C ARG A 15 2.23 -20.73 -25.03
N ARG A 16 1.54 -21.76 -25.55
CA ARG A 16 2.03 -22.52 -26.71
C ARG A 16 2.27 -21.63 -27.92
N ASN A 17 1.30 -20.78 -28.27
CA ASN A 17 1.42 -19.90 -29.43
C ASN A 17 2.57 -18.89 -29.26
N SER A 18 2.73 -18.34 -28.06
CA SER A 18 3.73 -17.31 -27.81
C SER A 18 5.14 -17.88 -27.65
N THR A 19 5.29 -19.09 -27.10
CA THR A 19 6.57 -19.83 -27.10
C THR A 19 6.99 -20.20 -28.52
N ILE A 20 6.05 -20.61 -29.38
CA ILE A 20 6.34 -20.85 -30.80
C ILE A 20 6.80 -19.54 -31.46
N LEU A 21 6.12 -18.42 -31.22
CA LEU A 21 6.51 -17.12 -31.76
C LEU A 21 7.93 -16.71 -31.32
N VAL A 22 8.24 -16.80 -30.03
CA VAL A 22 9.59 -16.49 -29.50
C VAL A 22 10.63 -17.42 -30.13
N GLY A 23 10.33 -18.71 -30.27
CA GLY A 23 11.21 -19.67 -30.94
C GLY A 23 11.48 -19.30 -32.40
N VAL A 24 10.46 -18.89 -33.16
CA VAL A 24 10.60 -18.42 -34.55
C VAL A 24 11.42 -17.13 -34.61
N LEU A 25 11.16 -16.16 -33.73
CA LEU A 25 11.91 -14.90 -33.70
C LEU A 25 13.39 -15.13 -33.37
N LEU A 26 13.70 -16.04 -32.44
CA LEU A 26 15.07 -16.40 -32.11
C LEU A 26 15.78 -17.08 -33.28
N THR A 27 15.15 -18.08 -33.93
CA THR A 27 15.76 -18.77 -35.07
C THR A 27 15.97 -17.83 -36.25
N CYS A 28 15.02 -16.94 -36.54
CA CYS A 28 15.18 -15.89 -37.55
C CYS A 28 16.30 -14.90 -37.19
N GLY A 29 16.36 -14.45 -35.93
CA GLY A 29 17.39 -13.54 -35.44
C GLY A 29 18.80 -14.13 -35.55
N PHE A 30 18.99 -15.37 -35.11
CA PHE A 30 20.28 -16.07 -35.23
C PHE A 30 20.65 -16.33 -36.70
N SER A 31 19.70 -16.77 -37.53
CA SER A 31 19.97 -17.03 -38.95
C SER A 31 20.36 -15.76 -39.70
N ALA A 32 19.70 -14.63 -39.39
CA ALA A 32 20.04 -13.31 -39.94
C ALA A 32 21.40 -12.78 -39.46
N SER A 33 21.95 -13.31 -38.35
CA SER A 33 23.27 -12.90 -37.85
C SER A 33 24.44 -13.60 -38.55
N ILE A 34 24.20 -14.73 -39.23
CA ILE A 34 25.26 -15.53 -39.87
C ILE A 34 26.14 -14.72 -40.84
N PRO A 35 25.60 -13.86 -41.72
CA PRO A 35 26.42 -13.03 -42.62
C PRO A 35 27.33 -12.03 -41.88
N MET A 36 26.99 -11.64 -40.65
CA MET A 36 27.83 -10.76 -39.82
C MET A 36 29.01 -11.49 -39.19
N PHE A 37 29.00 -12.82 -39.12
CA PHE A 37 30.12 -13.61 -38.58
C PHE A 37 31.05 -14.18 -39.66
N ASN A 38 30.70 -14.04 -40.94
CA ASN A 38 31.58 -14.43 -42.04
C ASN A 38 32.71 -13.40 -42.20
N ASP A 39 33.93 -13.84 -42.55
CA ASP A 39 35.16 -13.01 -42.62
C ASP A 39 35.24 -12.09 -43.86
N SER A 40 34.11 -11.75 -44.47
CA SER A 40 34.02 -10.85 -45.62
C SER A 40 34.12 -9.37 -45.25
N ILE A 41 34.62 -8.54 -46.17
CA ILE A 41 34.64 -7.08 -46.01
C ILE A 41 33.20 -6.53 -46.07
N LYS A 42 32.68 -6.08 -44.92
CA LYS A 42 31.26 -5.67 -44.72
C LYS A 42 31.01 -4.18 -44.93
N HIS A 43 32.07 -3.38 -44.84
CA HIS A 43 32.04 -1.93 -44.98
C HIS A 43 33.14 -1.48 -45.92
N THR A 44 33.05 -0.26 -46.44
CA THR A 44 34.16 0.34 -47.18
C THR A 44 35.37 0.47 -46.26
N GLU A 45 36.40 -0.34 -46.52
CA GLU A 45 37.64 -0.29 -45.75
C GLU A 45 38.69 0.53 -46.48
N THR A 46 39.23 1.53 -45.79
CA THR A 46 40.40 2.29 -46.22
C THR A 46 41.67 1.55 -45.81
N LEU A 47 42.57 1.35 -46.77
CA LEU A 47 43.91 0.83 -46.51
C LEU A 47 44.86 1.98 -46.20
N TYR A 48 45.50 1.90 -45.04
CA TYR A 48 46.48 2.89 -44.57
C TYR A 48 47.89 2.30 -44.62
N CYS A 49 48.84 3.15 -45.00
CA CYS A 49 50.26 2.85 -44.87
C CYS A 49 51.00 4.00 -44.20
N ASN A 50 52.07 3.69 -43.46
CA ASN A 50 52.98 4.69 -42.93
C ASN A 50 53.91 5.18 -44.04
N VAL A 51 54.04 6.50 -44.21
CA VAL A 51 54.92 7.14 -45.20
C VAL A 51 56.38 6.69 -45.07
N LYS A 52 56.80 6.29 -43.86
CA LYS A 52 58.16 5.81 -43.58
C LYS A 52 58.38 4.32 -43.85
N SER A 53 57.32 3.54 -44.14
CA SER A 53 57.45 2.12 -44.43
C SER A 53 57.37 1.84 -45.93
N SER A 54 57.71 0.61 -46.32
CA SER A 54 57.80 0.20 -47.73
C SER A 54 56.45 0.10 -48.44
N CYS A 55 55.34 0.27 -47.71
CA CYS A 55 53.96 0.10 -48.17
C CYS A 55 53.70 -1.18 -48.97
N ARG A 56 54.32 -2.29 -48.55
CA ARG A 56 54.16 -3.61 -49.16
C ARG A 56 53.76 -4.66 -48.13
N GLY A 57 52.83 -5.53 -48.51
CA GLY A 57 52.42 -6.69 -47.71
C GLY A 57 51.95 -6.34 -46.30
N ALA A 58 52.70 -6.78 -45.29
CA ALA A 58 52.35 -6.67 -43.86
C ALA A 58 52.33 -5.23 -43.30
N ASP A 59 52.91 -4.28 -44.03
CA ASP A 59 52.93 -2.85 -43.69
C ASP A 59 51.60 -2.14 -43.97
N ILE A 60 50.70 -2.78 -44.73
CA ILE A 60 49.37 -2.26 -45.04
C ILE A 60 48.43 -2.60 -43.89
N LYS A 61 47.87 -1.58 -43.25
CA LYS A 61 46.94 -1.73 -42.13
C LYS A 61 45.52 -1.34 -42.55
N ARG A 62 44.52 -2.07 -42.05
CA ARG A 62 43.13 -1.99 -42.52
C ARG A 62 42.24 -1.24 -41.52
N GLY A 63 41.40 -0.35 -42.05
CA GLY A 63 40.19 0.12 -41.38
C GLY A 63 40.42 1.05 -40.19
N VAL A 64 39.30 1.31 -39.48
CA VAL A 64 39.20 2.28 -38.38
C VAL A 64 39.92 1.80 -37.12
N SER A 65 40.08 0.49 -36.91
CA SER A 65 40.80 -0.05 -35.76
C SER A 65 42.26 0.40 -35.73
N TYR A 66 42.93 0.46 -36.89
CA TYR A 66 44.29 0.98 -37.00
C TYR A 66 44.37 2.49 -36.70
N LEU A 67 43.34 3.26 -37.04
CA LEU A 67 43.24 4.69 -36.74
C LEU A 67 43.19 4.91 -35.23
N VAL A 68 42.27 4.22 -34.55
CA VAL A 68 42.08 4.30 -33.09
C VAL A 68 43.35 3.88 -32.34
N ASP A 69 44.03 2.83 -32.80
CA ASP A 69 45.27 2.32 -32.18
C ASP A 69 46.48 3.27 -32.32
N LYS A 70 46.47 4.13 -33.34
CA LYS A 70 47.50 5.15 -33.61
C LYS A 70 47.22 6.46 -32.88
N GLU A 71 45.96 6.87 -32.84
CA GLU A 71 45.49 8.04 -32.11
C GLU A 71 45.67 7.85 -30.59
N ARG A 72 45.39 6.64 -30.08
CA ARG A 72 45.73 6.23 -28.69
C ARG A 72 47.22 6.34 -28.36
N ARG A 73 48.10 6.34 -29.36
CA ARG A 73 49.56 6.45 -29.22
C ARG A 73 50.10 7.87 -29.48
N ASN A 74 49.24 8.90 -29.53
CA ASN A 74 49.62 10.32 -29.69
C ASN A 74 50.51 10.62 -30.91
N GLN A 75 50.40 9.85 -31.99
CA GLN A 75 51.10 10.16 -33.23
C GLN A 75 50.19 11.00 -34.12
N LEU A 76 50.53 12.28 -34.32
CA LEU A 76 49.82 13.20 -35.22
C LEU A 76 49.63 12.56 -36.61
N PHE A 77 48.37 12.41 -36.99
CA PHE A 77 47.91 11.58 -38.11
C PHE A 77 48.36 12.12 -39.47
N ASP A 78 48.43 13.45 -39.62
CA ASP A 78 48.50 14.13 -40.91
C ASP A 78 49.80 13.96 -41.70
N ASN A 79 50.95 13.79 -41.03
CA ASN A 79 52.24 13.87 -41.73
C ASN A 79 52.89 12.52 -42.06
N ASN A 80 52.33 11.41 -41.59
CA ASN A 80 53.00 10.10 -41.68
C ASN A 80 52.10 8.97 -42.23
N ILE A 81 50.89 9.25 -42.72
CA ILE A 81 49.96 8.21 -43.18
C ILE A 81 49.44 8.54 -44.58
N THR A 82 49.60 7.61 -45.52
CA THR A 82 49.05 7.68 -46.88
C THR A 82 47.90 6.70 -47.05
N VAL A 83 46.80 7.18 -47.63
CA VAL A 83 45.66 6.34 -48.03
C VAL A 83 46.00 5.67 -49.36
N LEU A 84 46.03 4.33 -49.40
CA LEU A 84 46.44 3.58 -50.58
C LEU A 84 45.27 3.26 -51.51
N LYS A 85 44.17 2.73 -50.96
CA LYS A 85 43.01 2.27 -51.73
C LYS A 85 41.79 2.12 -50.83
N ILE A 86 40.61 2.39 -51.39
CA ILE A 86 39.32 2.09 -50.78
C ILE A 86 38.87 0.73 -51.32
N LEU A 87 38.65 -0.24 -50.43
CA LEU A 87 38.06 -1.52 -50.79
C LEU A 87 36.53 -1.41 -50.71
N PRO A 88 35.79 -1.70 -51.79
CA PRO A 88 34.33 -1.76 -51.74
C PRO A 88 33.88 -2.95 -50.88
N PRO A 89 32.68 -2.89 -50.27
CA PRO A 89 32.16 -4.00 -49.47
C PRO A 89 31.93 -5.22 -50.37
N GLU A 90 32.43 -6.38 -49.94
CA GLU A 90 32.17 -7.67 -50.59
C GLU A 90 30.74 -8.15 -50.32
N ASN A 91 30.15 -7.74 -49.19
CA ASN A 91 28.76 -8.05 -48.83
C ASN A 91 28.06 -6.85 -48.19
N ASP A 92 27.59 -5.93 -49.03
CA ASP A 92 26.86 -4.71 -48.63
C ASP A 92 25.56 -5.00 -47.84
N LYS A 93 24.96 -6.17 -48.05
CA LYS A 93 23.73 -6.58 -47.36
C LYS A 93 23.96 -7.04 -45.93
N ALA A 94 25.20 -7.35 -45.53
CA ALA A 94 25.50 -7.89 -44.20
C ALA A 94 25.04 -6.93 -43.08
N VAL A 95 25.14 -5.62 -43.29
CA VAL A 95 24.74 -4.59 -42.32
C VAL A 95 23.22 -4.59 -42.12
N VAL A 96 22.46 -4.68 -43.22
CA VAL A 96 21.00 -4.76 -43.19
C VAL A 96 20.55 -6.03 -42.45
N TRP A 97 21.21 -7.16 -42.70
CA TRP A 97 20.96 -8.42 -41.99
C TRP A 97 21.33 -8.35 -40.50
N GLY A 98 22.38 -7.63 -40.13
CA GLY A 98 22.76 -7.38 -38.73
C GLY A 98 21.72 -6.53 -37.97
N VAL A 99 21.20 -5.48 -38.61
CA VAL A 99 20.11 -4.66 -38.05
C VAL A 99 18.82 -5.48 -37.93
N ALA A 100 18.47 -6.25 -38.96
CA ALA A 100 17.31 -7.14 -38.92
C ALA A 100 17.42 -8.20 -37.82
N SER A 101 18.59 -8.81 -37.66
CA SER A 101 18.89 -9.75 -36.57
C SER A 101 18.66 -9.14 -35.20
N SER A 102 19.20 -7.93 -34.97
CA SER A 102 19.04 -7.20 -33.70
C SER A 102 17.57 -6.90 -33.40
N LEU A 103 16.79 -6.52 -34.42
CA LEU A 103 15.35 -6.28 -34.28
C LEU A 103 14.60 -7.56 -33.89
N PHE A 104 14.89 -8.69 -34.54
CA PHE A 104 14.27 -9.98 -34.22
C PHE A 104 14.63 -10.47 -32.80
N LEU A 105 15.88 -10.28 -32.35
CA LEU A 105 16.29 -10.66 -31.00
C LEU A 105 15.66 -9.76 -29.92
N LEU A 106 15.57 -8.44 -30.15
CA LEU A 106 14.93 -7.51 -29.22
C LEU A 106 13.43 -7.75 -29.11
N THR A 107 12.77 -8.03 -30.23
CA THR A 107 11.34 -8.37 -30.25
C THR A 107 11.08 -9.71 -29.55
N ALA A 108 11.93 -10.73 -29.76
CA ALA A 108 11.87 -11.99 -29.02
C ALA A 108 11.98 -11.77 -27.49
N TYR A 109 12.93 -10.94 -27.06
CA TYR A 109 13.11 -10.59 -25.65
C TYR A 109 11.88 -9.86 -25.08
N GLY A 110 11.36 -8.85 -25.78
CA GLY A 110 10.18 -8.10 -25.37
C GLY A 110 8.94 -8.97 -25.20
N VAL A 111 8.67 -9.86 -26.18
CA VAL A 111 7.56 -10.80 -26.10
C VAL A 111 7.76 -11.80 -24.96
N SER A 112 8.99 -12.33 -24.80
CA SER A 112 9.29 -13.25 -23.71
C SER A 112 9.07 -12.60 -22.33
N LYS A 113 9.48 -11.35 -22.14
CA LYS A 113 9.29 -10.62 -20.88
C LYS A 113 7.81 -10.35 -20.60
N ALA A 114 7.07 -9.86 -21.60
CA ALA A 114 5.63 -9.63 -21.46
C ALA A 114 4.85 -10.91 -21.11
N LEU A 115 5.27 -12.07 -21.63
CA LEU A 115 4.69 -13.35 -21.27
C LEU A 115 4.94 -13.71 -19.80
N THR A 116 6.17 -13.51 -19.31
CA THR A 116 6.51 -13.77 -17.90
C THR A 116 5.68 -12.89 -16.97
N ASP A 117 5.59 -11.58 -17.26
CA ASP A 117 4.81 -10.63 -16.45
C ASP A 117 3.32 -10.98 -16.43
N HIS A 118 2.76 -11.37 -17.58
CA HIS A 118 1.36 -11.80 -17.67
C HIS A 118 1.11 -13.12 -16.92
N GLN A 119 2.07 -14.04 -16.93
CA GLN A 119 1.96 -15.29 -16.18
C GLN A 119 2.01 -15.06 -14.67
N GLU A 120 2.89 -14.18 -14.20
CA GLU A 120 2.98 -13.82 -12.79
C GLU A 120 1.66 -13.23 -12.28
N LYS A 121 1.07 -12.28 -13.03
CA LYS A 121 -0.24 -11.71 -12.71
C LYS A 121 -1.36 -12.76 -12.67
N ALA A 122 -1.40 -13.65 -13.65
CA ALA A 122 -2.42 -14.70 -13.73
C ALA A 122 -2.28 -15.75 -12.61
N VAL A 123 -1.06 -16.10 -12.21
CA VAL A 123 -0.81 -17.00 -11.08
C VAL A 123 -1.22 -16.33 -9.76
N HIS A 124 -0.88 -15.05 -9.58
CA HIS A 124 -1.31 -14.31 -8.40
C HIS A 124 -2.82 -14.17 -8.27
N SER A 125 -3.55 -13.97 -9.37
CA SER A 125 -5.01 -13.91 -9.31
C SER A 125 -5.62 -15.26 -8.92
N GLN A 126 -5.09 -16.38 -9.43
CA GLN A 126 -5.55 -17.71 -9.02
C GLN A 126 -5.27 -18.00 -7.54
N PHE A 127 -4.10 -17.61 -7.02
CA PHE A 127 -3.80 -17.75 -5.60
C PHE A 127 -4.75 -16.93 -4.72
N LYS A 128 -5.13 -15.72 -5.14
CA LYS A 128 -6.13 -14.91 -4.43
C LYS A 128 -7.49 -15.60 -4.41
N MET A 129 -7.95 -16.10 -5.56
CA MET A 129 -9.24 -16.79 -5.65
C MET A 129 -9.29 -18.08 -4.81
N LEU A 130 -8.20 -18.85 -4.80
CA LEU A 130 -8.07 -20.03 -3.94
C LEU A 130 -8.09 -19.67 -2.45
N LYS A 131 -7.41 -18.58 -2.05
CA LYS A 131 -7.45 -18.08 -0.66
C LYS A 131 -8.84 -17.62 -0.26
N ILE A 132 -9.54 -16.88 -1.13
CA ILE A 132 -10.91 -16.42 -0.86
C ILE A 132 -11.84 -17.62 -0.66
N ARG A 133 -11.78 -18.63 -1.54
CA ARG A 133 -12.58 -19.85 -1.37
C ARG A 133 -12.22 -20.64 -0.11
N ALA A 134 -10.95 -20.68 0.27
CA ALA A 134 -10.54 -21.34 1.50
C ALA A 134 -11.13 -20.63 2.74
N LEU A 135 -11.08 -19.29 2.76
CA LEU A 135 -11.68 -18.47 3.82
C LEU A 135 -13.21 -18.60 3.85
N GLU A 136 -13.86 -18.66 2.68
CA GLU A 136 -15.32 -18.85 2.59
C GLU A 136 -15.74 -20.20 3.18
N ASN A 137 -15.01 -21.27 2.86
CA ASN A 137 -15.26 -22.60 3.45
C ASN A 137 -15.02 -22.60 4.97
N ASP A 138 -13.96 -21.97 5.44
CA ASP A 138 -13.63 -21.87 6.87
C ASP A 138 -14.71 -21.10 7.64
N LEU A 139 -15.23 -20.02 7.06
CA LEU A 139 -16.31 -19.24 7.64
C LEU A 139 -17.64 -20.01 7.68
N ILE A 140 -17.95 -20.78 6.63
CA ILE A 140 -19.11 -21.68 6.62
C ILE A 140 -18.98 -22.75 7.71
N GLU A 141 -17.79 -23.34 7.88
CA GLU A 141 -17.55 -24.34 8.91
C GLU A 141 -17.67 -23.74 10.32
N GLN A 142 -17.06 -22.58 10.55
CA GLN A 142 -17.11 -21.88 11.83
C GLN A 142 -18.55 -21.47 12.21
N THR A 143 -19.31 -20.90 11.27
CA THR A 143 -20.72 -20.56 11.51
C THR A 143 -21.58 -21.78 11.80
N HIS A 144 -21.30 -22.92 11.16
CA HIS A 144 -22.02 -24.17 11.43
C HIS A 144 -21.68 -24.75 12.81
N ILE A 145 -20.43 -24.62 13.26
CA ILE A 145 -19.98 -25.02 14.60
C ILE A 145 -20.63 -24.12 15.67
N ASP A 146 -20.65 -22.80 15.46
CA ASP A 146 -21.24 -21.84 16.40
C ASP A 146 -22.75 -22.03 16.53
N LEU A 147 -23.46 -22.23 15.42
CA LEU A 147 -24.91 -22.47 15.44
C LEU A 147 -25.25 -23.79 16.15
N PHE A 148 -24.44 -24.82 15.94
CA PHE A 148 -24.60 -26.10 16.65
C PHE A 148 -24.31 -25.97 18.16
N GLY A 149 -23.24 -25.26 18.52
CA GLY A 149 -22.88 -24.96 19.91
C GLY A 149 -23.96 -24.17 20.64
N PHE A 150 -24.47 -23.10 20.00
CA PHE A 150 -25.56 -22.28 20.51
C PHE A 150 -26.84 -23.08 20.70
N THR A 151 -27.22 -23.90 19.71
CA THR A 151 -28.42 -24.74 19.80
C THR A 151 -28.32 -25.75 20.94
N LYS A 152 -27.16 -26.39 21.10
CA LYS A 152 -26.91 -27.35 22.18
C LYS A 152 -26.90 -26.69 23.56
N SER A 153 -26.31 -25.49 23.68
CA SER A 153 -26.31 -24.70 24.91
C SER A 153 -27.73 -24.32 25.33
N ASN A 154 -28.53 -23.80 24.39
CA ASN A 154 -29.92 -23.43 24.65
C ASN A 154 -30.78 -24.65 25.04
N GLN A 155 -30.60 -25.79 24.38
CA GLN A 155 -31.31 -27.03 24.76
C GLN A 155 -30.95 -27.48 26.18
N ALA A 156 -29.66 -27.41 26.55
CA ALA A 156 -29.21 -27.76 27.89
C ALA A 156 -29.77 -26.79 28.95
N GLU A 157 -29.83 -25.49 28.64
CA GLU A 157 -30.39 -24.48 29.53
C GLU A 157 -31.90 -24.62 29.69
N ILE A 158 -32.64 -24.81 28.60
CA ILE A 158 -34.09 -25.09 28.64
C ILE A 158 -34.36 -26.34 29.47
N THR A 159 -33.56 -27.40 29.28
CA THR A 159 -33.73 -28.66 30.03
C THR A 159 -33.44 -28.46 31.52
N LYS A 160 -32.39 -27.69 31.87
CA LYS A 160 -32.11 -27.31 33.27
C LYS A 160 -33.26 -26.51 33.88
N GLN A 161 -33.83 -25.54 33.15
CA GLN A 161 -34.95 -24.74 33.64
C GLN A 161 -36.22 -25.58 33.80
N VAL A 162 -36.52 -26.50 32.88
CA VAL A 162 -37.66 -27.42 32.98
C VAL A 162 -37.49 -28.36 34.18
N ILE A 163 -36.30 -28.94 34.38
CA ILE A 163 -36.00 -29.77 35.55
C ILE A 163 -36.12 -28.94 36.83
N ALA A 164 -35.55 -27.72 36.88
CA ALA A 164 -35.64 -26.86 38.06
C ALA A 164 -37.10 -26.49 38.38
N ARG A 165 -37.92 -26.22 37.36
CA ARG A 165 -39.34 -25.89 37.51
C ARG A 165 -40.15 -27.08 38.01
N GLN A 166 -39.99 -28.26 37.39
CA GLN A 166 -40.64 -29.49 37.85
C GLN A 166 -40.19 -29.87 39.27
N THR A 167 -38.89 -29.74 39.57
CA THR A 167 -38.35 -30.04 40.90
C THR A 167 -38.89 -29.07 41.95
N SER A 168 -38.99 -27.78 41.61
CA SER A 168 -39.60 -26.76 42.48
C SER A 168 -41.09 -27.03 42.73
N GLU A 169 -41.87 -27.37 41.69
CA GLU A 169 -43.29 -27.71 41.82
C GLU A 169 -43.49 -28.96 42.69
N THR A 170 -42.64 -29.98 42.52
CA THR A 170 -42.72 -31.23 43.31
C THR A 170 -42.32 -30.99 44.76
N ILE A 171 -41.27 -30.19 45.00
CA ILE A 171 -40.83 -29.80 46.36
C ILE A 171 -41.91 -28.97 47.06
N GLN A 172 -42.56 -28.05 46.35
CA GLN A 172 -43.62 -27.20 46.91
C GLN A 172 -44.87 -28.00 47.26
N ALA A 173 -45.19 -29.06 46.50
CA ALA A 173 -46.30 -29.98 46.79
C ALA A 173 -46.03 -30.93 47.98
N MET A 174 -44.77 -31.11 48.39
CA MET A 174 -44.38 -31.97 49.51
C MET A 174 -44.10 -31.22 50.82
N LYS A 175 -44.16 -29.89 50.82
CA LYS A 175 -43.91 -29.06 52.01
C LYS A 175 -45.12 -29.05 52.94
N SER A 176 -44.84 -29.16 54.24
CA SER A 176 -45.84 -29.00 55.29
C SER A 176 -46.20 -27.51 55.50
N ASP A 177 -47.35 -27.23 56.12
CA ASP A 177 -47.82 -25.84 56.35
C ASP A 177 -46.82 -24.97 57.13
N GLY A 178 -46.02 -25.57 58.02
CA GLY A 178 -44.95 -24.88 58.74
C GLY A 178 -43.75 -24.52 57.87
N GLU A 179 -43.43 -25.35 56.87
CA GLU A 179 -42.33 -25.10 55.93
C GLU A 179 -42.70 -24.08 54.87
N LEU A 180 -43.98 -23.99 54.47
CA LEU A 180 -44.50 -22.95 53.58
C LEU A 180 -44.38 -21.54 54.19
N GLN A 181 -44.66 -21.41 55.49
CA GLN A 181 -44.48 -20.13 56.19
C GLN A 181 -43.00 -19.74 56.30
N LEU A 182 -42.12 -20.72 56.54
CA LEU A 182 -40.67 -20.51 56.59
C LEU A 182 -40.09 -20.13 55.23
N ASP A 183 -40.60 -20.70 54.14
CA ASP A 183 -40.25 -20.33 52.76
C ASP A 183 -40.70 -18.91 52.41
N HIS A 184 -41.90 -18.51 52.82
CA HIS A 184 -42.37 -17.14 52.61
C HIS A 184 -41.54 -16.12 53.41
N LEU A 185 -41.18 -16.46 54.64
CA LEU A 185 -40.25 -15.68 55.46
C LEU A 185 -38.84 -15.62 54.84
N ASN A 186 -38.32 -16.73 54.35
CA ASN A 186 -37.03 -16.76 53.67
C ASN A 186 -37.05 -16.01 52.34
N GLY A 187 -38.12 -16.10 51.56
CA GLY A 187 -38.28 -15.40 50.28
C GLY A 187 -38.39 -13.88 50.47
N THR A 188 -39.11 -13.43 51.50
CA THR A 188 -39.17 -12.01 51.88
C THR A 188 -37.81 -11.52 52.39
N LEU A 189 -37.14 -12.30 53.25
CA LEU A 189 -35.79 -12.00 53.73
C LEU A 189 -34.78 -11.94 52.58
N GLN A 190 -34.86 -12.86 51.61
CA GLN A 190 -33.97 -12.92 50.46
C GLN A 190 -34.23 -11.78 49.47
N GLY A 191 -35.48 -11.35 49.31
CA GLY A 191 -35.84 -10.14 48.58
C GLY A 191 -35.30 -8.88 49.24
N GLU A 192 -35.41 -8.76 50.57
CA GLU A 192 -34.83 -7.65 51.34
C GLU A 192 -33.31 -7.66 51.27
N LEU A 193 -32.67 -8.83 51.39
CA LEU A 193 -31.23 -8.98 51.27
C LEU A 193 -30.73 -8.62 49.86
N SER A 194 -31.46 -9.01 48.81
CA SER A 194 -31.17 -8.62 47.42
C SER A 194 -31.26 -7.10 47.23
N LEU A 195 -32.28 -6.44 47.78
CA LEU A 195 -32.40 -4.98 47.75
C LEU A 195 -31.25 -4.30 48.51
N LYS A 196 -30.87 -4.82 49.68
CA LYS A 196 -29.72 -4.31 50.45
C LYS A 196 -28.39 -4.56 49.75
N GLN A 197 -28.23 -5.70 49.08
CA GLN A 197 -27.04 -6.04 48.28
C GLN A 197 -26.91 -5.10 47.08
N HIS A 198 -28.01 -4.86 46.36
CA HIS A 198 -28.05 -3.92 45.24
C HIS A 198 -27.77 -2.48 45.72
N GLN A 199 -28.30 -2.10 46.89
CA GLN A 199 -28.00 -0.81 47.51
C GLN A 199 -26.53 -0.68 47.92
N LEU A 200 -25.91 -1.78 48.37
CA LEU A 200 -24.48 -1.83 48.68
C LEU A 200 -23.63 -1.72 47.42
N GLN A 201 -23.99 -2.42 46.33
CA GLN A 201 -23.33 -2.29 45.04
C GLN A 201 -23.45 -0.86 44.47
N LEU A 202 -24.62 -0.23 44.57
CA LEU A 202 -24.78 1.19 44.21
C LEU A 202 -23.87 2.08 45.06
N SER A 203 -23.80 1.84 46.37
CA SER A 203 -22.92 2.60 47.27
C SER A 203 -21.43 2.36 47.00
N GLU A 204 -21.02 1.16 46.58
CA GLU A 204 -19.65 0.85 46.17
C GLU A 204 -19.31 1.54 44.84
N LEU A 205 -20.26 1.56 43.90
CA LEU A 205 -20.11 2.23 42.61
C LEU A 205 -20.06 3.75 42.78
N ASP A 206 -20.83 4.31 43.72
CA ASP A 206 -20.74 5.72 44.13
C ASP A 206 -19.39 6.01 44.80
N LYS A 207 -18.87 5.09 45.63
CA LYS A 207 -17.55 5.21 46.25
C LYS A 207 -16.42 5.15 45.22
N GLU A 208 -16.50 4.27 44.23
CA GLU A 208 -15.55 4.23 43.12
C GLU A 208 -15.65 5.47 42.24
N THR A 209 -16.86 5.97 41.99
CA THR A 209 -17.08 7.22 41.24
C THR A 209 -16.48 8.40 41.99
N ALA A 210 -16.68 8.50 43.30
CA ALA A 210 -16.08 9.52 44.15
C ALA A 210 -14.54 9.39 44.22
N LYS A 211 -14.02 8.15 44.24
CA LYS A 211 -12.58 7.88 44.20
C LYS A 211 -11.98 8.29 42.85
N ASN A 212 -12.63 7.96 41.74
CA ASN A 212 -12.23 8.39 40.39
C ASN A 212 -12.28 9.91 40.27
N GLN A 213 -13.29 10.57 40.84
CA GLN A 213 -13.36 12.03 40.89
C GLN A 213 -12.23 12.64 41.74
N LEU A 214 -11.89 12.04 42.88
CA LEU A 214 -10.74 12.44 43.70
C LEU A 214 -9.41 12.21 42.97
N GLU A 215 -9.20 11.07 42.34
CA GLU A 215 -8.01 10.78 41.54
C GLU A 215 -7.92 11.74 40.34
N THR A 216 -9.04 12.05 39.69
CA THR A 216 -9.09 13.07 38.62
C THR A 216 -8.79 14.46 39.17
N ALA A 217 -9.27 14.81 40.37
CA ALA A 217 -8.98 16.08 41.04
C ALA A 217 -7.53 16.16 41.54
N GLU A 218 -6.93 15.05 41.97
CA GLU A 218 -5.51 14.95 42.32
C GLU A 218 -4.62 14.99 41.10
N ILE A 219 -5.00 14.35 40.00
CA ILE A 219 -4.33 14.45 38.70
C ILE A 219 -4.43 15.88 38.17
N LYS A 220 -5.60 16.53 38.30
CA LYS A 220 -5.77 17.96 38.00
C LYS A 220 -4.92 18.83 38.91
N ARG A 221 -4.86 18.59 40.24
CA ARG A 221 -3.95 19.31 41.15
C ARG A 221 -2.47 19.05 40.86
N LYS A 222 -2.11 17.84 40.41
CA LYS A 222 -0.75 17.52 39.93
C LYS A 222 -0.47 18.23 38.62
N LEU A 223 -1.43 18.31 37.70
CA LEU A 223 -1.40 19.12 36.48
C LEU A 223 -1.29 20.61 36.77
N ASP A 224 -1.99 21.13 37.78
CA ASP A 224 -1.97 22.53 38.20
C ASP A 224 -0.66 22.89 38.93
N LYS A 225 -0.11 21.95 39.72
CA LYS A 225 1.27 22.05 40.23
C LYS A 225 2.31 21.96 39.12
N LEU A 226 2.00 21.29 38.01
CA LEU A 226 2.82 21.25 36.80
C LEU A 226 2.61 22.50 35.91
N SER A 227 1.53 23.27 36.09
CA SER A 227 1.11 24.33 35.15
C SER A 227 1.28 25.77 35.65
N GLY A 228 1.85 26.07 36.82
CA GLY A 228 2.18 27.47 37.10
C GLY A 228 2.89 27.86 38.41
N ASN A 229 4.02 28.56 38.23
CA ASN A 229 4.56 29.64 39.06
C ASN A 229 4.91 29.38 40.53
N THR A 230 6.20 29.13 40.77
CA THR A 230 6.90 29.70 41.93
C THR A 230 8.15 30.43 41.44
N LYS A 231 8.16 31.76 41.61
CA LYS A 231 9.42 32.50 41.72
C LYS A 231 10.14 31.92 42.94
N THR A 232 11.33 31.38 42.75
CA THR A 232 12.65 31.77 43.29
C THR A 232 13.53 30.52 43.45
N GLU A 233 14.69 30.56 42.79
CA GLU A 233 15.95 29.84 43.06
C GLU A 233 16.10 28.34 42.77
N ASP A 234 17.01 28.07 41.81
CA ASP A 234 17.95 26.96 41.69
C ASP A 234 17.48 25.50 41.72
N THR A 235 17.26 24.90 40.53
CA THR A 235 18.11 23.84 39.92
C THR A 235 17.48 23.30 38.63
N THR A 236 18.19 23.47 37.51
CA THR A 236 17.76 23.14 36.15
C THR A 236 17.67 21.63 35.87
N LYS A 237 16.45 21.09 35.81
CA LYS A 237 16.09 19.95 34.95
C LYS A 237 15.02 20.42 33.98
N SER A 238 15.42 20.67 32.73
CA SER A 238 14.55 21.08 31.64
C SER A 238 13.63 19.92 31.24
N THR A 239 12.33 20.09 31.43
CA THR A 239 11.29 19.39 30.65
C THR A 239 11.57 19.67 29.16
N PRO A 240 11.54 18.67 28.26
CA PRO A 240 11.78 18.94 26.87
C PRO A 240 10.66 19.83 26.35
N ASP A 241 11.05 20.97 25.81
CA ASP A 241 10.18 21.88 25.07
C ASP A 241 9.39 21.09 24.01
N ASN A 242 8.13 21.43 23.73
CA ASN A 242 7.38 20.79 22.63
C ASN A 242 8.16 20.90 21.32
N GLU A 243 8.94 21.98 21.16
CA GLU A 243 9.89 22.13 20.07
C GLU A 243 11.04 21.11 20.09
N GLN A 244 11.54 20.72 21.25
CA GLN A 244 12.55 19.66 21.36
C GLN A 244 11.98 18.30 20.98
N LEU A 245 10.73 18.00 21.34
CA LEU A 245 10.04 16.78 20.91
C LEU A 245 9.79 16.76 19.40
N LYS A 246 9.32 17.89 18.84
CA LYS A 246 9.15 18.09 17.39
C LYS A 246 10.48 17.85 16.67
N GLN A 247 11.58 18.44 17.14
CA GLN A 247 12.91 18.26 16.55
C GLN A 247 13.44 16.83 16.71
N SER A 248 13.21 16.18 17.85
CA SER A 248 13.59 14.78 18.04
C SER A 248 12.87 13.86 17.04
N LEU A 249 11.59 14.09 16.81
CA LEU A 249 10.80 13.32 15.84
C LEU A 249 11.27 13.60 14.40
N ILE A 250 11.53 14.87 14.05
CA ILE A 250 12.09 15.24 12.74
C ILE A 250 13.43 14.53 12.50
N ASN A 251 14.32 14.51 13.49
CA ASN A 251 15.62 13.85 13.39
C ASN A 251 15.48 12.33 13.21
N ALA A 252 14.57 11.69 13.96
CA ALA A 252 14.27 10.27 13.79
C ALA A 252 13.77 9.97 12.37
N LEU A 253 12.82 10.77 11.86
CA LEU A 253 12.29 10.62 10.50
C LEU A 253 13.36 10.82 9.41
N LYS A 254 14.27 11.78 9.59
CA LYS A 254 15.40 12.00 8.67
C LYS A 254 16.39 10.85 8.70
N SER A 255 16.63 10.24 9.86
CA SER A 255 17.56 9.11 9.99
C SER A 255 17.02 7.80 9.40
N HIS A 256 15.71 7.68 9.24
CA HIS A 256 15.07 6.48 8.72
C HIS A 256 15.13 6.41 7.19
N GLU A 257 15.61 5.29 6.64
CA GLU A 257 15.58 4.95 5.20
C GLU A 257 15.94 6.11 4.26
N ASN A 258 17.13 6.68 4.43
CA ASN A 258 17.62 7.81 3.62
C ASN A 258 16.67 9.02 3.63
N SER A 259 16.04 9.30 4.78
CA SER A 259 15.08 10.39 4.96
C SER A 259 13.83 10.28 4.09
N TRP A 260 13.52 9.10 3.53
CA TRP A 260 12.38 8.93 2.63
C TRP A 260 11.05 9.32 3.29
N LEU A 261 10.85 8.90 4.55
CA LEU A 261 9.62 9.23 5.27
C LEU A 261 9.54 10.73 5.59
N TRP A 262 10.66 11.36 5.94
CA TRP A 262 10.72 12.81 6.10
C TRP A 262 10.39 13.55 4.80
N TYR A 263 10.89 13.08 3.66
CA TYR A 263 10.60 13.65 2.35
C TYR A 263 9.09 13.62 2.04
N LEU A 264 8.37 12.55 2.41
CA LEU A 264 6.91 12.51 2.28
C LEU A 264 6.21 13.57 3.14
N VAL A 265 6.71 13.82 4.34
CA VAL A 265 6.15 14.81 5.27
C VAL A 265 6.43 16.24 4.81
N GLU A 266 7.67 16.56 4.41
CA GLU A 266 8.06 17.91 3.98
C GLU A 266 7.51 18.27 2.59
N SER A 267 7.31 17.28 1.71
CA SER A 267 6.87 17.54 0.34
C SER A 267 5.45 18.11 0.24
N PHE A 268 5.27 19.07 -0.67
CA PHE A 268 3.96 19.58 -1.10
C PHE A 268 3.42 18.90 -2.36
N THR A 269 4.08 17.84 -2.84
CA THR A 269 3.62 17.07 -4.00
C THR A 269 2.47 16.14 -3.64
N PRO A 270 1.55 15.86 -4.58
CA PRO A 270 0.55 14.81 -4.40
C PRO A 270 1.21 13.46 -4.09
N ILE A 271 0.68 12.74 -3.08
CA ILE A 271 1.13 11.41 -2.70
C ILE A 271 0.04 10.41 -3.08
N ILE A 272 0.40 9.39 -3.86
CA ILE A 272 -0.51 8.30 -4.23
C ILE A 272 -0.10 7.06 -3.44
N ILE A 273 -0.98 6.61 -2.54
CA ILE A 273 -0.80 5.37 -1.78
C ILE A 273 -1.65 4.29 -2.45
N HIS A 274 -0.98 3.26 -2.97
CA HIS A 274 -1.64 2.14 -3.63
C HIS A 274 -1.27 0.81 -2.95
N GLY A 275 -2.18 -0.14 -3.02
CA GLY A 275 -2.01 -1.43 -2.34
C GLY A 275 -3.26 -2.29 -2.47
N LYS A 276 -3.17 -3.54 -2.00
CA LYS A 276 -4.33 -4.44 -1.99
C LYS A 276 -5.38 -3.96 -0.97
N ALA A 277 -6.62 -4.42 -1.11
CA ALA A 277 -7.60 -4.29 -0.03
C ALA A 277 -7.01 -4.90 1.26
N GLY A 278 -7.23 -4.24 2.40
CA GLY A 278 -6.67 -4.65 3.70
C GLY A 278 -5.18 -4.31 3.93
N SER A 279 -4.49 -3.60 3.01
CA SER A 279 -3.08 -3.21 3.21
C SER A 279 -2.90 -1.90 3.98
N TYR A 280 -3.85 -1.53 4.85
CA TYR A 280 -3.77 -0.37 5.74
C TYR A 280 -3.48 1.00 5.06
N LYS A 281 -3.92 1.19 3.81
CA LYS A 281 -3.67 2.41 3.02
C LYS A 281 -4.19 3.67 3.71
N SER A 282 -5.43 3.62 4.21
CA SER A 282 -6.10 4.73 4.91
C SER A 282 -5.37 5.09 6.20
N TYR A 283 -4.90 4.09 6.96
CA TYR A 283 -4.05 4.31 8.15
C TYR A 283 -2.73 4.99 7.80
N THR A 284 -2.06 4.57 6.71
CA THR A 284 -0.83 5.21 6.24
C THR A 284 -1.08 6.66 5.82
N ALA A 285 -2.19 6.92 5.11
CA ALA A 285 -2.59 8.27 4.74
C ALA A 285 -2.83 9.16 5.98
N ALA A 286 -3.54 8.62 6.98
CA ALA A 286 -3.80 9.32 8.24
C ALA A 286 -2.51 9.62 9.01
N ALA A 287 -1.58 8.67 9.09
CA ALA A 287 -0.30 8.85 9.74
C ALA A 287 0.53 9.96 9.09
N ILE A 288 0.62 9.98 7.76
CA ILE A 288 1.35 11.04 7.03
C ILE A 288 0.66 12.40 7.25
N ALA A 289 -0.67 12.45 7.22
CA ALA A 289 -1.43 13.67 7.46
C ALA A 289 -1.18 14.24 8.87
N LEU A 290 -1.21 13.39 9.91
CA LEU A 290 -0.88 13.78 11.29
C LEU A 290 0.55 14.31 11.40
N LEU A 291 1.52 13.62 10.78
CA LEU A 291 2.91 14.08 10.77
C LEU A 291 3.01 15.46 10.11
N LYS A 292 2.32 15.69 9.00
CA LYS A 292 2.28 17.02 8.36
C LYS A 292 1.67 18.08 9.27
N HIS A 293 0.56 17.76 9.95
CA HIS A 293 -0.10 18.69 10.87
C HIS A 293 0.81 19.13 12.01
N TYR A 294 1.45 18.17 12.70
CA TYR A 294 2.26 18.48 13.89
C TYR A 294 3.69 18.93 13.57
N LEU A 295 4.27 18.53 12.43
CA LEU A 295 5.67 18.82 12.11
C LEU A 295 5.87 20.04 11.21
N ILE A 296 4.93 20.33 10.31
CA ILE A 296 5.02 21.47 9.37
C ILE A 296 3.77 22.35 9.41
N ASP A 297 2.97 22.23 10.47
CA ASP A 297 1.81 23.08 10.75
C ASP A 297 0.78 23.11 9.61
N ALA A 298 0.64 21.97 8.91
CA ALA A 298 -0.31 21.82 7.81
C ALA A 298 -1.75 21.68 8.34
N LYS A 299 -2.70 22.41 7.75
CA LYS A 299 -4.12 22.25 8.06
C LYS A 299 -4.68 20.97 7.41
N ILE A 300 -5.34 20.11 8.15
CA ILE A 300 -6.12 19.01 7.56
C ILE A 300 -7.44 19.59 7.05
N GLU A 301 -7.52 19.83 5.75
CA GLU A 301 -8.59 20.60 5.14
C GLU A 301 -9.81 19.74 4.82
N SER A 302 -9.60 18.52 4.31
CA SER A 302 -10.71 17.66 3.90
C SER A 302 -10.36 16.18 3.84
N ILE A 303 -11.36 15.33 4.09
CA ILE A 303 -11.33 13.89 3.86
C ILE A 303 -12.51 13.55 2.95
N ALA A 304 -12.24 13.10 1.74
CA ALA A 304 -13.22 12.53 0.83
C ALA A 304 -13.09 11.01 0.85
N ASP A 305 -14.07 10.34 1.45
CA ASP A 305 -14.07 8.89 1.62
C ASP A 305 -15.52 8.37 1.57
N ILE A 306 -15.78 7.45 0.65
CA ILE A 306 -17.11 6.86 0.45
C ILE A 306 -17.48 5.89 1.57
N ASP A 307 -16.46 5.33 2.25
CA ASP A 307 -16.56 4.42 3.38
C ASP A 307 -16.24 5.16 4.70
N TYR A 308 -16.38 6.49 4.73
CA TYR A 308 -16.03 7.33 5.88
C TYR A 308 -16.67 6.83 7.19
N ASP A 309 -17.94 6.40 7.17
CA ASP A 309 -18.62 5.94 8.38
C ASP A 309 -18.00 4.69 8.99
N GLN A 310 -17.34 3.85 8.19
CA GLN A 310 -16.57 2.70 8.67
C GLN A 310 -15.21 3.17 9.20
N ASN A 311 -14.54 4.06 8.47
CA ASN A 311 -13.18 4.49 8.77
C ASN A 311 -13.07 5.57 9.87
N LYS A 312 -14.16 6.26 10.23
CA LYS A 312 -14.15 7.40 11.17
C LYS A 312 -13.60 7.05 12.55
N ASN A 313 -13.93 5.86 13.05
CA ASN A 313 -13.50 5.38 14.37
C ASN A 313 -12.15 4.65 14.33
N ASP A 314 -11.65 4.39 13.13
CA ASP A 314 -10.49 3.56 12.84
C ASP A 314 -9.38 4.42 12.23
N ALA A 315 -9.25 4.43 10.90
CA ALA A 315 -8.19 5.15 10.20
C ALA A 315 -8.22 6.66 10.45
N TRP A 316 -9.42 7.26 10.55
CA TRP A 316 -9.59 8.70 10.70
C TRP A 316 -9.71 9.17 12.14
N LYS A 317 -9.65 8.25 13.12
CA LYS A 317 -9.88 8.53 14.55
C LYS A 317 -9.15 9.76 15.08
N PHE A 318 -7.90 9.95 14.67
CA PHE A 318 -7.05 11.06 15.13
C PHE A 318 -7.14 12.31 14.25
N LEU A 319 -7.73 12.20 13.05
CA LEU A 319 -7.97 13.34 12.16
C LEU A 319 -9.32 14.00 12.41
N VAL A 320 -10.35 13.24 12.81
CA VAL A 320 -11.70 13.79 13.08
C VAL A 320 -11.68 14.93 14.11
N PRO A 321 -10.93 14.86 15.23
CA PRO A 321 -10.84 15.97 16.19
C PRO A 321 -10.17 17.24 15.63
N LEU A 322 -9.50 17.16 14.48
CA LEU A 322 -8.92 18.31 13.78
C LEU A 322 -9.95 19.00 12.85
N GLU A 323 -11.21 18.57 12.89
CA GLU A 323 -12.36 19.14 12.19
C GLU A 323 -12.16 19.32 10.67
N PRO A 324 -11.73 18.28 9.93
CA PRO A 324 -11.65 18.36 8.47
C PRO A 324 -13.05 18.39 7.84
N ASN A 325 -13.17 19.01 6.66
CA ASN A 325 -14.39 18.90 5.86
C ASN A 325 -14.56 17.47 5.35
N ILE A 326 -15.69 16.84 5.67
CA ILE A 326 -15.98 15.45 5.31
C ILE A 326 -16.85 15.41 4.05
N TYR A 327 -16.44 14.58 3.10
CA TYR A 327 -17.16 14.33 1.85
C TYR A 327 -17.31 12.83 1.62
N GLY A 328 -18.42 12.40 1.03
CA GLY A 328 -18.66 10.99 0.70
C GLY A 328 -19.36 10.16 1.77
N GLN A 329 -19.77 10.77 2.89
CA GLN A 329 -20.46 10.08 3.97
C GLN A 329 -21.74 9.39 3.48
N GLY A 330 -22.04 8.18 3.99
CA GLY A 330 -23.25 7.44 3.57
C GLY A 330 -23.20 6.91 2.13
N ILE A 331 -22.01 6.72 1.56
CA ILE A 331 -21.80 6.27 0.17
C ILE A 331 -22.27 7.33 -0.85
N ASP A 332 -22.03 8.62 -0.54
CA ASP A 332 -22.47 9.75 -1.37
C ASP A 332 -21.41 10.19 -2.38
N TRP A 333 -21.53 9.72 -3.63
CA TRP A 333 -20.59 10.07 -4.70
C TRP A 333 -20.73 11.53 -5.19
N GLU A 334 -21.87 12.18 -4.95
CA GLU A 334 -22.06 13.60 -5.30
C GLU A 334 -21.29 14.47 -4.29
N SER A 335 -21.44 14.20 -2.99
CA SER A 335 -20.64 14.83 -1.94
C SER A 335 -19.13 14.59 -2.16
N TYR A 336 -18.74 13.37 -2.55
CA TYR A 336 -17.34 13.08 -2.90
C TYR A 336 -16.83 13.98 -4.03
N ASN A 337 -17.65 14.22 -5.07
CA ASN A 337 -17.34 15.13 -6.16
C ASN A 337 -17.26 16.59 -5.69
N ASP A 338 -18.10 17.02 -4.75
CA ASP A 338 -18.02 18.36 -4.15
C ASP A 338 -16.67 18.58 -3.45
N GLY A 339 -16.13 17.54 -2.80
CA GLY A 339 -14.79 17.58 -2.23
C GLY A 339 -13.68 17.79 -3.28
N TYR A 340 -13.84 17.20 -4.47
CA TYR A 340 -12.95 17.42 -5.61
C TYR A 340 -13.08 18.84 -6.18
N ILE A 341 -14.30 19.33 -6.39
CA ILE A 341 -14.56 20.69 -6.88
C ILE A 341 -14.01 21.73 -5.89
N ALA A 342 -14.27 21.55 -4.60
CA ALA A 342 -13.76 22.43 -3.55
C ALA A 342 -12.23 22.51 -3.58
N ALA A 343 -11.54 21.40 -3.83
CA ALA A 343 -10.08 21.39 -3.96
C ALA A 343 -9.58 22.13 -5.20
N ILE A 344 -10.26 21.99 -6.35
CA ILE A 344 -9.95 22.77 -7.55
C ILE A 344 -10.13 24.26 -7.26
N GLU A 345 -11.26 24.67 -6.70
CA GLU A 345 -11.52 26.08 -6.40
C GLU A 345 -10.49 26.65 -5.43
N ARG A 346 -10.12 25.92 -4.37
CA ARG A 346 -9.01 26.31 -3.48
C ARG A 346 -7.70 26.49 -4.25
N SER A 347 -7.38 25.57 -5.16
CA SER A 347 -6.12 25.61 -5.91
C SER A 347 -5.97 26.85 -6.81
N LYS A 348 -7.08 27.41 -7.31
CA LYS A 348 -7.07 28.63 -8.15
C LYS A 348 -6.64 29.88 -7.39
N HIS A 349 -6.88 29.92 -6.08
CA HIS A 349 -6.64 31.11 -5.25
C HIS A 349 -5.42 30.99 -4.36
N ARG A 350 -4.88 29.77 -4.17
CA ARG A 350 -3.74 29.54 -3.29
C ARG A 350 -2.43 30.02 -3.90
N THR A 351 -1.58 30.56 -3.04
CA THR A 351 -0.23 31.02 -3.34
C THR A 351 0.79 30.27 -2.50
N LEU A 352 2.08 30.43 -2.83
CA LEU A 352 3.19 29.84 -2.04
C LEU A 352 3.33 30.43 -0.62
N LYS A 353 2.59 31.51 -0.30
CA LYS A 353 2.61 32.15 1.02
C LYS A 353 1.56 31.59 1.98
N ASP A 354 0.61 30.81 1.48
CA ASP A 354 -0.45 30.24 2.31
C ASP A 354 0.07 29.07 3.12
N ASN A 355 -0.48 28.88 4.32
CA ASN A 355 -0.17 27.73 5.13
C ASN A 355 -0.43 26.42 4.35
N PRO A 356 0.41 25.38 4.55
CA PRO A 356 0.18 24.09 3.92
C PRO A 356 -1.19 23.53 4.29
N ILE A 357 -1.81 22.84 3.35
CA ILE A 357 -3.06 22.11 3.61
C ILE A 357 -2.91 20.67 3.14
N VAL A 358 -3.66 19.78 3.78
CA VAL A 358 -3.75 18.36 3.43
C VAL A 358 -5.20 18.05 3.11
N SER A 359 -5.43 17.56 1.91
CA SER A 359 -6.69 16.96 1.49
C SER A 359 -6.45 15.49 1.19
N ILE A 360 -7.30 14.62 1.72
CA ILE A 360 -7.23 13.16 1.53
C ILE A 360 -8.40 12.75 0.65
N TRP A 361 -8.12 11.93 -0.37
CA TRP A 361 -9.12 11.29 -1.21
C TRP A 361 -8.90 9.78 -1.15
N ASP A 362 -9.77 9.08 -0.42
CA ASP A 362 -9.76 7.63 -0.37
C ASP A 362 -10.66 7.04 -1.47
N GLU A 363 -10.47 5.76 -1.77
CA GLU A 363 -11.23 5.02 -2.80
C GLU A 363 -11.25 5.68 -4.19
N LEU A 364 -10.17 6.41 -4.52
CA LEU A 364 -9.95 7.08 -5.81
C LEU A 364 -10.20 6.16 -7.02
N THR A 365 -9.86 4.88 -6.92
CA THR A 365 -10.10 3.90 -8.01
C THR A 365 -11.58 3.64 -8.27
N ASN A 366 -12.42 3.76 -7.25
CA ASN A 366 -13.86 3.49 -7.34
C ASN A 366 -14.64 4.71 -7.84
N ALA A 367 -14.03 5.90 -7.80
CA ALA A 367 -14.65 7.15 -8.26
C ALA A 367 -14.96 7.13 -9.76
N LYS A 368 -14.18 6.41 -10.57
CA LYS A 368 -14.29 6.45 -12.04
C LYS A 368 -15.69 6.06 -12.53
N GLY A 369 -16.34 7.01 -13.21
CA GLY A 369 -17.68 6.82 -13.79
C GLY A 369 -18.83 6.91 -12.78
N LYS A 370 -18.56 7.37 -11.55
CA LYS A 370 -19.58 7.60 -10.52
C LYS A 370 -20.16 9.02 -10.52
N PHE A 371 -19.47 9.97 -11.15
CA PHE A 371 -19.88 11.36 -11.29
C PHE A 371 -19.15 12.02 -12.47
N ASP A 372 -19.63 13.19 -12.92
CA ASP A 372 -19.20 13.82 -14.17
C ASP A 372 -17.70 14.16 -14.23
N ASN A 373 -17.11 14.56 -13.09
CA ASN A 373 -15.68 14.88 -13.02
C ASN A 373 -14.78 13.67 -12.76
N ALA A 374 -15.35 12.49 -12.52
CA ALA A 374 -14.57 11.29 -12.23
C ALA A 374 -13.52 10.90 -13.29
N PRO A 375 -13.74 11.14 -14.61
CA PRO A 375 -12.70 10.90 -15.62
C PRO A 375 -11.48 11.83 -15.50
N ASN A 376 -11.64 12.99 -14.85
CA ASN A 376 -10.61 14.02 -14.70
C ASN A 376 -9.82 13.90 -13.39
N ILE A 377 -10.28 13.07 -12.46
CA ILE A 377 -9.50 12.69 -11.29
C ILE A 377 -8.28 11.93 -11.81
N GLY A 378 -7.11 12.57 -11.72
CA GLY A 378 -5.85 12.10 -12.25
C GLY A 378 -5.43 10.78 -11.59
N ILE A 379 -5.94 9.66 -12.09
CA ILE A 379 -5.38 8.35 -11.88
C ILE A 379 -4.39 8.15 -13.04
N PRO A 380 -3.06 8.17 -12.78
CA PRO A 380 -2.07 7.92 -13.82
C PRO A 380 -2.44 6.68 -14.65
N SER A 381 -2.37 6.81 -15.97
CA SER A 381 -2.76 5.75 -16.93
C SER A 381 -2.00 4.42 -16.75
N ILE A 382 -0.93 4.43 -15.96
CA ILE A 382 -0.10 3.30 -15.52
C ILE A 382 -0.89 2.35 -14.59
N PHE A 383 -1.98 2.81 -13.99
CA PHE A 383 -2.84 2.00 -13.11
C PHE A 383 -3.93 1.19 -13.87
N ARG A 384 -3.88 1.16 -15.21
CA ARG A 384 -4.65 0.20 -16.03
C ARG A 384 -3.92 -1.14 -16.06
N GLY A 385 -4.10 -1.95 -15.02
CA GLY A 385 -3.50 -3.27 -14.86
C GLY A 385 -4.53 -4.38 -14.76
#